data_AF-A0AA39I6S0-F1
#
_entry.id   AF-A0AA39I6S0-F1
#
_cell.length_a   1.000
_cell.length_b   1.000
_cell.length_c   1.000
_cell.angle_alpha   90.00
_cell.angle_beta   90.00
_cell.angle_gamma   90.00
#
_symmetry.space_group_name_H-M   'P 1'
#
loop_
_entity.id
_entity.type
_entity.pdbx_description
1 polymer ?
#
loop_
_entity_poly.entity_id
_entity_poly.type
_entity_poly.pdbx_seq_one_letter_code
_entity_poly.pdbx_strand_id
1 'polypeptide(L)'
;MRLSHTALFLLHVASGAIASGRSPSEPATERNGAVAACFAKIRVAASLQPEVRLQMDRLASIAALDQIAVFVQSKALEFCSHKERDATKSFLGSSPHAEAIEIADRVVLNFTNGEKDLLNVWSNLNDTESERRFFLSKFNQLPEANQTTLRESFGQIFNAFLTSSPPPHFMRFLTSISPKDLLRLARLEEELKDDEMKAIINENIHRLKLTEAESAQIRQFMYGVFHTYVSLRPRHNLIAQTTA
;
A
#
# COMPACT_ATOMS: atom_id res chain seq x y z
N MET A 1 5.30 14.34 13.67
CA MET A 1 4.90 14.09 12.28
C MET A 1 3.84 15.10 11.89
N ARG A 2 4.18 16.13 11.10
CA ARG A 2 3.19 17.06 10.57
C ARG A 2 2.55 16.41 9.35
N LEU A 3 1.29 16.00 9.47
CA LEU A 3 0.46 15.70 8.32
C LEU A 3 0.45 16.96 7.44
N SER A 4 0.83 16.80 6.17
CA SER A 4 0.70 17.86 5.17
C SER A 4 -0.76 18.33 5.14
N HIS A 5 -0.99 19.63 4.91
CA HIS A 5 -2.32 20.25 4.77
C HIS A 5 -3.23 19.52 3.74
N THR A 6 -2.65 18.67 2.90
CA THR A 6 -3.33 17.78 1.94
C THR A 6 -4.25 16.73 2.58
N ALA A 7 -3.98 16.27 3.81
CA ALA A 7 -4.84 15.29 4.50
C ALA A 7 -6.10 15.94 5.11
N LEU A 8 -6.08 17.26 5.35
CA LEU A 8 -7.17 17.96 6.03
C LEU A 8 -8.40 18.19 5.14
N PHE A 9 -8.21 18.23 3.82
CA PHE A 9 -9.31 18.50 2.88
C PHE A 9 -10.16 17.27 2.56
N LEU A 10 -9.58 16.06 2.64
CA LEU A 10 -10.32 14.80 2.45
C LEU A 10 -11.08 14.35 3.71
N LEU A 11 -10.70 14.85 4.90
CA LEU A 11 -11.33 14.54 6.18
C LEU A 11 -12.68 15.24 6.41
N HIS A 12 -13.03 16.28 5.63
CA HIS A 12 -14.31 16.99 5.79
C HIS A 12 -15.49 16.32 5.09
N VAL A 13 -15.28 15.27 4.28
CA VAL A 13 -16.35 14.66 3.46
C VAL A 13 -16.78 13.28 3.97
N ALA A 14 -16.02 12.65 4.88
CA ALA A 14 -16.22 11.26 5.31
C ALA A 14 -17.15 11.07 6.53
N SER A 15 -18.07 12.00 6.79
CA SER A 15 -19.07 11.88 7.86
C SER A 15 -20.40 11.43 7.29
N GLY A 16 -20.57 10.13 7.05
CA GLY A 16 -21.89 9.55 6.82
C GLY A 16 -21.89 8.26 6.01
N ALA A 17 -22.01 7.12 6.69
CA ALA A 17 -22.99 6.06 6.40
C ALA A 17 -22.56 4.73 7.05
N ILE A 18 -23.51 4.13 7.79
CA ILE A 18 -23.43 2.83 8.45
C ILE A 18 -24.38 1.84 7.74
N ALA A 19 -23.87 0.61 7.54
CA ALA A 19 -24.52 -0.72 7.48
C ALA A 19 -25.50 -1.13 6.35
N SER A 20 -25.28 -2.35 5.81
CA SER A 20 -26.16 -3.56 5.91
C SER A 20 -25.67 -4.67 4.94
N GLY A 21 -25.29 -5.89 5.38
CA GLY A 21 -26.04 -7.18 5.29
C GLY A 21 -25.91 -7.90 3.90
N ARG A 22 -25.61 -9.20 3.65
CA ARG A 22 -25.67 -10.50 4.37
C ARG A 22 -25.08 -11.64 3.46
N SER A 23 -24.27 -12.59 3.96
CA SER A 23 -24.10 -14.03 3.51
C SER A 23 -22.97 -14.76 4.30
N PRO A 24 -22.91 -16.12 4.39
CA PRO A 24 -22.15 -16.83 5.42
C PRO A 24 -20.66 -16.81 5.09
N SER A 25 -19.92 -15.96 5.80
CA SER A 25 -18.47 -15.86 5.70
C SER A 25 -17.92 -15.62 7.11
N GLU A 26 -16.66 -16.00 7.32
CA GLU A 26 -15.90 -15.77 8.56
C GLU A 26 -16.32 -14.49 9.27
N PRO A 27 -16.42 -14.49 10.61
CA PRO A 27 -16.96 -13.35 11.35
C PRO A 27 -16.27 -12.07 10.88
N ALA A 28 -17.06 -11.09 10.42
CA ALA A 28 -16.57 -9.86 9.78
C ALA A 28 -15.44 -9.17 10.59
N THR A 29 -15.43 -9.38 11.90
CA THR A 29 -14.37 -8.97 12.83
C THR A 29 -12.99 -9.56 12.50
N GLU A 30 -12.87 -10.84 12.15
CA GLU A 30 -11.60 -11.47 11.78
C GLU A 30 -11.10 -11.04 10.40
N ARG A 31 -12.02 -10.91 9.43
CA ARG A 31 -11.67 -10.44 8.08
C ARG A 31 -11.16 -9.00 8.12
N ASN A 32 -11.82 -8.15 8.91
CA ASN A 32 -11.37 -6.77 9.14
C ASN A 32 -10.00 -6.74 9.85
N GLY A 33 -9.77 -7.66 10.79
CA GLY A 33 -8.48 -7.81 11.47
C GLY A 33 -7.33 -8.19 10.52
N ALA A 34 -7.57 -9.09 9.57
CA ALA A 34 -6.56 -9.53 8.61
C ALA A 34 -6.20 -8.43 7.58
N VAL A 35 -7.19 -7.70 7.07
CA VAL A 35 -6.95 -6.52 6.21
C VAL A 35 -6.14 -5.48 6.98
N ALA A 36 -6.54 -5.18 8.21
CA ALA A 36 -5.87 -4.18 9.04
C ALA A 36 -4.42 -4.57 9.35
N ALA A 37 -4.18 -5.85 9.68
CA ALA A 37 -2.83 -6.35 9.92
C ALA A 37 -1.95 -6.21 8.66
N CYS A 38 -2.48 -6.52 7.47
CA CYS A 38 -1.71 -6.36 6.24
C CYS A 38 -1.38 -4.89 5.94
N PHE A 39 -2.37 -4.00 6.00
CA PHE A 39 -2.18 -2.57 5.77
C PHE A 39 -1.20 -1.95 6.76
N ALA A 40 -1.27 -2.35 8.02
CA ALA A 40 -0.31 -1.91 9.02
C ALA A 40 1.10 -2.40 8.72
N LYS A 41 1.29 -3.65 8.27
CA LYS A 41 2.61 -4.16 7.86
C LYS A 41 3.16 -3.37 6.68
N ILE A 42 2.36 -3.10 5.65
CA ILE A 42 2.77 -2.26 4.51
C ILE A 42 3.18 -0.86 4.99
N ARG A 43 2.45 -0.26 5.93
CA ARG A 43 2.79 1.05 6.50
C ARG A 43 4.08 1.02 7.34
N VAL A 44 4.31 -0.05 8.10
CA VAL A 44 5.57 -0.25 8.81
C VAL A 44 6.71 -0.39 7.81
N ALA A 45 6.54 -1.17 6.74
CA ALA A 45 7.53 -1.30 5.68
C ALA A 45 7.85 0.06 5.04
N ALA A 46 6.85 0.91 4.78
CA ALA A 46 7.06 2.29 4.32
C ALA A 46 7.89 3.15 5.30
N SER A 47 7.93 2.81 6.58
CA SER A 47 8.78 3.49 7.56
C SER A 47 10.24 2.99 7.54
N LEU A 48 10.48 1.80 6.99
CA LEU A 48 11.78 1.16 6.88
C LEU A 48 12.40 1.33 5.48
N GLN A 49 11.57 1.39 4.44
CA GLN A 49 11.94 1.55 3.03
C GLN A 49 11.38 2.88 2.48
N PRO A 50 12.22 3.90 2.26
CA PRO A 50 11.78 5.19 1.72
C PRO A 50 11.02 5.10 0.39
N GLU A 51 11.38 4.15 -0.47
CA GLU A 51 10.81 3.95 -1.80
C GLU A 51 9.33 3.55 -1.71
N VAL A 52 9.00 2.65 -0.77
CA VAL A 52 7.61 2.22 -0.51
C VAL A 52 6.76 3.40 -0.05
N ARG A 53 7.31 4.25 0.83
CA ARG A 53 6.62 5.47 1.29
C ARG A 53 6.40 6.45 0.14
N LEU A 54 7.45 6.78 -0.60
CA LEU A 54 7.38 7.74 -1.71
C LEU A 54 6.38 7.29 -2.78
N GLN A 55 6.34 5.99 -3.08
CA GLN A 55 5.38 5.45 -4.04
C GLN A 55 3.94 5.57 -3.52
N MET A 56 3.66 5.16 -2.27
CA MET A 56 2.32 5.29 -1.70
C MET A 56 1.87 6.75 -1.60
N ASP A 57 2.74 7.66 -1.15
CA ASP A 57 2.45 9.09 -1.03
C ASP A 57 2.12 9.71 -2.38
N ARG A 58 2.88 9.37 -3.43
CA ARG A 58 2.62 9.85 -4.79
C ARG A 58 1.28 9.34 -5.31
N LEU A 59 1.03 8.03 -5.22
CA LEU A 59 -0.22 7.42 -5.69
C LEU A 59 -1.45 7.98 -4.97
N ALA A 60 -1.35 8.16 -3.65
CA ALA A 60 -2.39 8.81 -2.85
C ALA A 60 -2.60 10.28 -3.26
N SER A 61 -1.51 11.01 -3.56
CA SER A 61 -1.60 12.42 -3.96
C SER A 61 -2.34 12.63 -5.28
N ILE A 62 -2.14 11.73 -6.26
CA ILE A 62 -2.79 11.80 -7.57
C ILE A 62 -4.13 11.06 -7.63
N ALA A 63 -4.56 10.45 -6.51
CA ALA A 63 -5.79 9.66 -6.40
C ALA A 63 -5.90 8.51 -7.43
N ALA A 64 -4.77 7.90 -7.80
CA ALA A 64 -4.73 6.78 -8.76
C ALA A 64 -5.16 5.47 -8.08
N LEU A 65 -6.47 5.29 -7.88
CA LEU A 65 -7.05 4.20 -7.10
C LEU A 65 -6.70 2.81 -7.66
N ASP A 66 -6.69 2.67 -8.98
CA ASP A 66 -6.23 1.50 -9.72
C ASP A 66 -4.79 1.13 -9.31
N GLN A 67 -3.88 2.10 -9.36
CA GLN A 67 -2.48 1.89 -9.02
C GLN A 67 -2.28 1.63 -7.53
N ILE A 68 -3.08 2.26 -6.66
CA ILE A 68 -3.08 1.96 -5.22
C ILE A 68 -3.46 0.50 -4.99
N ALA A 69 -4.50 -0.01 -5.66
CA ALA A 69 -4.92 -1.40 -5.51
C ALA A 69 -3.81 -2.36 -5.96
N VAL A 70 -3.18 -2.10 -7.11
CA VAL A 70 -2.04 -2.88 -7.61
C VAL A 70 -0.86 -2.83 -6.63
N PHE A 71 -0.49 -1.64 -6.17
CA PHE A 71 0.60 -1.43 -5.22
C PHE A 71 0.37 -2.19 -3.92
N VAL A 72 -0.82 -2.04 -3.32
CA VAL A 72 -1.19 -2.72 -2.08
C VAL A 72 -1.16 -4.24 -2.25
N GLN A 73 -1.68 -4.77 -3.34
CA GLN A 73 -1.65 -6.22 -3.60
C GLN A 73 -0.21 -6.73 -3.79
N SER A 74 0.64 -5.99 -4.53
CA SER A 74 2.06 -6.32 -4.67
C SER A 74 2.76 -6.36 -3.31
N LYS A 75 2.57 -5.33 -2.48
CA LYS A 75 3.19 -5.26 -1.15
C LYS A 75 2.61 -6.27 -0.16
N ALA A 76 1.36 -6.68 -0.33
CA ALA A 76 0.81 -7.79 0.44
C ALA A 76 1.53 -9.12 0.17
N LEU A 77 1.97 -9.37 -1.07
CA LEU A 77 2.78 -10.55 -1.42
C LEU A 77 4.16 -10.55 -0.75
N GLU A 78 4.72 -9.37 -0.50
CA GLU A 78 6.03 -9.21 0.14
C GLU A 78 5.90 -9.32 1.68
N PHE A 79 4.92 -8.63 2.27
CA PHE A 79 4.92 -8.35 3.72
C PHE A 79 3.88 -9.12 4.53
N CYS A 80 2.80 -9.59 3.90
CA CYS A 80 1.66 -10.17 4.60
C CYS A 80 1.66 -11.71 4.54
N SER A 81 0.99 -12.36 5.48
CA SER A 81 0.70 -13.79 5.47
C SER A 81 -0.34 -14.15 4.40
N HIS A 82 -0.52 -15.44 4.09
CA HIS A 82 -1.52 -15.89 3.12
C HIS A 82 -2.94 -15.44 3.48
N LYS A 83 -3.37 -15.63 4.73
CA LYS A 83 -4.71 -15.22 5.22
C LYS A 83 -4.91 -13.71 5.06
N GLU A 84 -3.90 -12.92 5.38
CA GLU A 84 -3.92 -11.46 5.23
C GLU A 84 -4.02 -11.03 3.76
N ARG A 85 -3.27 -11.68 2.86
CA ARG A 85 -3.32 -11.41 1.41
C ARG A 85 -4.69 -11.70 0.84
N ASP A 86 -5.29 -12.84 1.17
CA ASP A 86 -6.61 -13.22 0.70
C ASP A 86 -7.69 -12.25 1.19
N ALA A 87 -7.61 -11.86 2.47
CA ALA A 87 -8.51 -10.88 3.03
C ALA A 87 -8.37 -9.51 2.35
N THR A 88 -7.14 -9.03 2.11
CA THR A 88 -6.90 -7.78 1.38
C THR A 88 -7.36 -7.84 -0.07
N LYS A 89 -7.13 -8.96 -0.77
CA LYS A 89 -7.64 -9.18 -2.13
C LYS A 89 -9.17 -9.17 -2.16
N SER A 90 -9.80 -9.87 -1.22
CA SER A 90 -11.27 -9.89 -1.10
C SER A 90 -11.84 -8.51 -0.74
N PHE A 91 -11.15 -7.74 0.10
CA PHE A 91 -11.53 -6.38 0.45
C PHE A 91 -11.53 -5.50 -0.80
N LEU A 92 -10.41 -5.40 -1.52
CA LEU A 92 -10.30 -4.62 -2.75
C LEU A 92 -11.22 -5.11 -3.87
N GLY A 93 -11.50 -6.42 -3.92
CA GLY A 93 -12.41 -7.04 -4.90
C GLY A 93 -13.89 -6.99 -4.52
N SER A 94 -14.26 -6.38 -3.40
CA SER A 94 -15.66 -6.22 -2.98
C SER A 94 -16.22 -4.86 -3.38
N SER A 95 -17.55 -4.74 -3.52
CA SER A 95 -18.21 -3.45 -3.73
C SER A 95 -18.14 -2.60 -2.44
N PRO A 96 -17.88 -1.29 -2.52
CA PRO A 96 -17.77 -0.47 -3.75
C PRO A 96 -16.35 -0.40 -4.35
N HIS A 97 -15.36 -1.08 -3.77
CA HIS A 97 -13.95 -0.95 -4.15
C HIS A 97 -13.64 -1.47 -5.55
N ALA A 98 -14.14 -2.65 -5.90
CA ALA A 98 -13.94 -3.23 -7.23
C ALA A 98 -14.50 -2.32 -8.33
N GLU A 99 -15.69 -1.75 -8.12
CA GLU A 99 -16.33 -0.84 -9.07
C GLU A 99 -15.53 0.47 -9.23
N ALA A 100 -15.06 1.03 -8.11
CA ALA A 100 -14.23 2.23 -8.13
C ALA A 100 -12.90 2.00 -8.87
N ILE A 101 -12.26 0.84 -8.65
CA ILE A 101 -11.04 0.44 -9.36
C ILE A 101 -11.32 0.33 -10.87
N GLU A 102 -12.41 -0.32 -11.27
CA GLU A 102 -12.79 -0.45 -12.68
C GLU A 102 -13.08 0.92 -13.33
N ILE A 103 -13.73 1.84 -12.62
CA ILE A 103 -13.95 3.21 -13.09
C ILE A 103 -12.60 3.90 -13.33
N ALA A 104 -11.66 3.80 -12.38
CA ALA A 104 -10.33 4.39 -12.51
C ALA A 104 -9.54 3.79 -13.69
N ASP A 105 -9.57 2.46 -13.84
CA ASP A 105 -8.95 1.75 -14.96
C ASP A 105 -9.51 2.25 -16.31
N ARG A 106 -10.84 2.37 -16.43
CA ARG A 106 -11.46 2.88 -17.66
C ARG A 106 -11.06 4.32 -17.98
N VAL A 107 -10.88 5.17 -16.97
CA VAL A 107 -10.38 6.53 -17.17
C VAL A 107 -8.99 6.51 -17.79
N VAL A 108 -8.08 5.69 -17.25
CA VAL A 108 -6.69 5.57 -17.72
C VAL A 108 -6.63 4.98 -19.13
N LEU A 109 -7.43 3.95 -19.41
CA LEU A 109 -7.49 3.33 -20.74
C LEU A 109 -7.94 4.30 -21.83
N ASN A 110 -8.75 5.30 -21.47
CA ASN A 110 -9.28 6.30 -22.40
C ASN A 110 -8.36 7.53 -22.57
N PHE A 111 -7.17 7.55 -21.99
CA PHE A 111 -6.20 8.63 -22.25
C PHE A 111 -5.72 8.59 -23.70
N THR A 112 -5.69 9.77 -24.32
CA THR A 112 -5.08 9.96 -25.63
C THR A 112 -3.56 9.82 -25.54
N ASN A 113 -2.90 9.60 -26.68
CA ASN A 113 -1.43 9.52 -26.70
C ASN A 113 -0.77 10.81 -26.20
N GLY A 114 -1.30 11.98 -26.57
CA GLY A 114 -0.76 13.26 -26.07
C GLY A 114 -0.89 13.42 -24.56
N GLU A 115 -1.98 12.92 -23.96
CA GLU A 115 -2.15 12.93 -22.50
C GLU A 115 -1.19 11.96 -21.80
N LYS A 116 -0.96 10.79 -22.39
CA LYS A 116 0.05 9.83 -21.93
C LYS A 116 1.45 10.43 -21.98
N ASP A 117 1.78 11.16 -23.05
CA ASP A 117 3.06 11.86 -23.19
C ASP A 117 3.23 12.96 -22.13
N LEU A 118 2.19 13.75 -21.86
CA LEU A 118 2.21 14.75 -20.80
C LEU A 118 2.40 14.12 -19.41
N LEU A 119 1.69 13.04 -19.11
CA LEU A 119 1.86 12.28 -17.87
C LEU A 119 3.30 11.74 -17.75
N ASN A 120 3.88 11.22 -18.82
CA ASN A 120 5.27 10.77 -18.83
C ASN A 120 6.24 11.92 -18.52
N VAL A 121 6.02 13.11 -19.10
CA VAL A 121 6.85 14.30 -18.82
C VAL A 121 6.74 14.71 -17.35
N TRP A 122 5.52 14.85 -16.81
CA TRP A 122 5.33 15.22 -15.41
C TRP A 122 5.90 14.17 -14.46
N SER A 123 5.74 12.89 -14.78
CA SER A 123 6.31 11.78 -14.01
C SER A 123 7.84 11.85 -13.96
N ASN A 124 8.49 12.12 -15.09
CA ASN A 124 9.95 12.26 -15.17
C ASN A 124 10.47 13.50 -14.45
N LEU A 125 9.67 14.57 -14.39
CA LEU A 125 9.98 15.79 -13.65
C LEU A 125 9.57 15.72 -12.16
N ASN A 126 8.96 14.62 -11.72
CA ASN A 126 8.35 14.46 -10.40
C ASN A 126 7.32 15.57 -10.08
N ASP A 127 6.63 16.08 -11.10
CA ASP A 127 5.59 17.09 -10.98
C ASP A 127 4.25 16.45 -10.59
N THR A 128 4.17 16.02 -9.33
CA THR A 128 2.99 15.34 -8.77
C THR A 128 1.76 16.25 -8.74
N GLU A 129 1.94 17.57 -8.70
CA GLU A 129 0.83 18.53 -8.67
C GLU A 129 0.12 18.61 -10.02
N SER A 130 0.88 18.65 -11.12
CA SER A 130 0.30 18.59 -12.47
C SER A 130 -0.39 17.27 -12.74
N GLU A 131 0.24 16.13 -12.35
CA GLU A 131 -0.39 14.81 -12.45
C GLU A 131 -1.73 14.78 -11.69
N ARG A 132 -1.73 15.26 -10.44
CA ARG A 132 -2.94 15.34 -9.61
C ARG A 132 -4.04 16.15 -10.28
N ARG A 133 -3.73 17.35 -10.79
CA ARG A 133 -4.73 18.20 -11.47
C ARG A 133 -5.31 17.52 -12.69
N PHE A 134 -4.48 16.81 -13.46
CA PHE A 134 -4.92 16.05 -14.61
C PHE A 134 -5.90 14.93 -14.21
N PHE A 135 -5.53 14.07 -13.26
CA PHE A 135 -6.40 12.99 -12.79
C PHE A 135 -7.72 13.52 -12.21
N LEU A 136 -7.65 14.55 -11.38
CA LEU A 136 -8.87 15.19 -10.83
C LEU A 136 -9.75 15.78 -11.93
N SER A 137 -9.17 16.40 -12.95
CA SER A 137 -9.93 16.89 -14.12
C SER A 137 -10.65 15.75 -14.84
N LYS A 138 -9.99 14.60 -15.01
CA LYS A 138 -10.58 13.40 -15.62
C LYS A 138 -11.72 12.83 -14.78
N PHE A 139 -11.55 12.75 -13.47
CA PHE A 139 -12.61 12.27 -12.58
C PHE A 139 -13.82 13.21 -12.53
N ASN A 140 -13.60 14.54 -12.56
CA ASN A 140 -14.68 15.52 -12.58
C ASN A 140 -15.55 15.50 -13.86
N GLN A 141 -15.06 14.87 -14.93
CA GLN A 141 -15.82 14.69 -16.19
C GLN A 141 -16.73 13.45 -16.16
N LEU A 142 -16.62 12.60 -15.14
CA LEU A 142 -17.45 11.41 -15.00
C LEU A 142 -18.86 11.74 -14.50
N PRO A 143 -19.84 10.84 -14.67
CA PRO A 143 -21.14 10.95 -14.01
C PRO A 143 -21.01 11.07 -12.48
N GLU A 144 -21.90 11.82 -11.83
CA GLU A 144 -21.86 12.08 -10.38
C GLU A 144 -21.84 10.80 -9.53
N ALA A 145 -22.57 9.77 -9.95
CA ALA A 145 -22.56 8.47 -9.31
C ALA A 145 -21.15 7.86 -9.29
N ASN A 146 -20.43 7.89 -10.41
CA ASN A 146 -19.06 7.37 -10.52
C ASN A 146 -18.07 8.20 -9.68
N GLN A 147 -18.23 9.53 -9.65
CA GLN A 147 -17.41 10.40 -8.80
C GLN A 147 -17.59 10.05 -7.31
N THR A 148 -18.83 9.78 -6.90
CA THR A 148 -19.17 9.38 -5.54
C THR A 148 -18.56 8.03 -5.21
N THR A 149 -18.72 7.02 -6.06
CA THR A 149 -18.12 5.69 -5.91
C THR A 149 -16.59 5.76 -5.76
N LEU A 150 -15.92 6.55 -6.61
CA LEU A 150 -14.47 6.77 -6.53
C LEU A 150 -14.06 7.39 -5.19
N ARG A 151 -14.72 8.48 -4.79
CA ARG A 151 -14.41 9.23 -3.58
C ARG A 151 -14.61 8.39 -2.32
N GLU A 152 -15.73 7.67 -2.24
CA GLU A 152 -16.05 6.82 -1.09
C GLU A 152 -15.09 5.65 -0.98
N SER A 153 -14.83 4.93 -2.08
CA SER A 153 -13.87 3.82 -2.07
C SER A 153 -12.46 4.28 -1.73
N PHE A 154 -11.99 5.37 -2.32
CA PHE A 154 -10.68 5.93 -1.99
C PHE A 154 -10.60 6.28 -0.51
N GLY A 155 -11.62 6.97 0.02
CA GLY A 155 -11.71 7.33 1.43
C GLY A 155 -11.68 6.11 2.36
N GLN A 156 -12.44 5.06 2.03
CA GLN A 156 -12.50 3.83 2.83
C GLN A 156 -11.18 3.06 2.80
N ILE A 157 -10.57 2.87 1.63
CA ILE A 157 -9.28 2.18 1.48
C ILE A 157 -8.18 2.94 2.22
N PHE A 158 -8.12 4.25 2.03
CA PHE A 158 -7.09 5.08 2.66
C PHE A 158 -7.30 5.18 4.17
N ASN A 159 -8.53 5.30 4.64
CA ASN A 159 -8.84 5.29 6.07
C ASN A 159 -8.47 3.94 6.70
N ALA A 160 -8.81 2.81 6.06
CA ALA A 160 -8.36 1.50 6.51
C ALA A 160 -6.83 1.47 6.61
N PHE A 161 -6.11 1.98 5.60
CA PHE A 161 -4.65 2.02 5.61
C PHE A 161 -4.07 2.87 6.77
N LEU A 162 -4.64 4.05 7.02
CA LEU A 162 -4.18 4.98 8.05
C LEU A 162 -4.56 4.57 9.48
N THR A 163 -5.69 3.90 9.67
CA THR A 163 -6.19 3.53 11.01
C THR A 163 -5.76 2.12 11.44
N SER A 164 -5.23 1.34 10.51
CA SER A 164 -4.69 0.01 10.80
C SER A 164 -3.56 0.05 11.83
N SER A 165 -3.52 -0.94 12.73
CA SER A 165 -2.44 -1.11 13.69
C SER A 165 -1.78 -2.46 13.49
N PRO A 166 -0.44 -2.54 13.53
CA PRO A 166 0.25 -3.81 13.32
C PRO A 166 -0.04 -4.74 14.49
N PRO A 167 0.02 -6.07 14.27
CA PRO A 167 -0.17 -7.02 15.36
C PRO A 167 0.78 -6.75 16.54
N PRO A 168 0.37 -6.99 17.81
CA PRO A 168 1.17 -6.60 18.98
C PRO A 168 2.60 -7.17 19.00
N HIS A 169 2.84 -8.38 18.48
CA HIS A 169 4.19 -8.95 18.38
C HIS A 169 5.10 -8.20 17.41
N PHE A 170 4.56 -7.59 16.35
CA PHE A 170 5.33 -6.71 15.49
C PHE A 170 5.79 -5.45 16.22
N MET A 171 4.90 -4.81 16.98
CA MET A 171 5.28 -3.65 17.78
C MET A 171 6.36 -3.99 18.80
N ARG A 172 6.22 -5.11 19.52
CA ARG A 172 7.25 -5.60 20.46
C ARG A 172 8.58 -5.84 19.75
N PHE A 173 8.55 -6.41 18.55
CA PHE A 173 9.76 -6.65 17.77
C PHE A 173 10.43 -5.35 17.32
N LEU A 174 9.68 -4.44 16.70
CA LEU A 174 10.18 -3.18 16.16
C LEU A 174 10.71 -2.24 17.23
N THR A 175 10.20 -2.31 18.46
CA THR A 175 10.74 -1.54 19.58
C THR A 175 11.94 -2.21 20.25
N SER A 176 12.13 -3.53 20.05
CA SER A 176 13.27 -4.27 20.59
C SER A 176 14.53 -4.17 19.73
N ILE A 177 14.37 -3.93 18.42
CA ILE A 177 15.48 -3.80 17.51
C ILE A 177 16.13 -2.42 17.68
N SER A 178 17.45 -2.41 17.88
CA SER A 178 18.15 -1.15 18.10
C SER A 178 18.24 -0.35 16.79
N PRO A 179 18.29 0.99 16.84
CA PRO A 179 18.52 1.80 15.64
C PRO A 179 19.81 1.41 14.90
N LYS A 180 20.84 0.98 15.65
CA LYS A 180 22.09 0.48 15.09
C LYS A 180 21.89 -0.81 14.30
N ASP A 181 21.09 -1.73 14.80
CA ASP A 181 20.78 -2.99 14.10
C ASP A 181 19.94 -2.74 12.85
N LEU A 182 18.99 -1.80 12.89
CA LEU A 182 18.23 -1.39 11.70
C LEU A 182 19.15 -0.82 10.60
N LEU A 183 20.07 0.07 10.96
CA LEU A 183 21.07 0.59 10.01
C LEU A 183 21.99 -0.52 9.49
N ARG A 184 22.36 -1.48 10.35
CA ARG A 184 23.16 -2.63 9.94
C ARG A 184 22.39 -3.53 8.97
N LEU A 185 21.10 -3.77 9.19
CA LEU A 185 20.25 -4.56 8.28
C LEU A 185 20.20 -3.93 6.88
N ALA A 186 19.95 -2.62 6.79
CA ALA A 186 19.94 -1.91 5.51
C ALA A 186 21.29 -2.04 4.76
N ARG A 187 22.40 -1.92 5.48
CA ARG A 187 23.74 -2.11 4.89
C ARG A 187 23.99 -3.56 4.46
N LEU A 188 23.57 -4.54 5.25
CA LEU A 188 23.76 -5.95 4.92
C LEU A 188 22.90 -6.38 3.73
N GLU A 189 21.74 -5.77 3.53
CA GLU A 189 20.95 -5.90 2.31
C GLU A 189 21.73 -5.43 1.08
N GLU A 190 22.33 -4.24 1.13
CA GLU A 190 23.18 -3.71 0.04
C GLU A 190 24.39 -4.62 -0.24
N GLU A 191 24.96 -5.23 0.80
CA GLU A 191 26.08 -6.17 0.71
C GLU A 191 25.66 -7.62 0.39
N LEU A 192 24.36 -7.90 0.22
CA LEU A 192 23.78 -9.23 -0.03
C LEU A 192 24.18 -10.30 0.99
N LYS A 193 24.26 -9.93 2.27
CA LYS A 193 24.70 -10.78 3.38
C LYS A 193 23.54 -11.39 4.16
N ASP A 194 22.80 -12.27 3.48
CA ASP A 194 21.56 -12.87 4.00
C ASP A 194 21.71 -13.54 5.36
N ASP A 195 22.77 -14.32 5.57
CA ASP A 195 22.91 -15.10 6.81
C ASP A 195 23.20 -14.20 8.02
N GLU A 196 23.90 -13.08 7.82
CA GLU A 196 24.10 -12.08 8.86
C GLU A 196 22.78 -11.34 9.19
N MET A 197 21.96 -11.03 8.18
CA MET A 197 20.63 -10.45 8.41
C MET A 197 19.73 -11.40 9.20
N LYS A 198 19.68 -12.68 8.80
CA LYS A 198 18.94 -13.73 9.51
C LYS A 198 19.40 -13.84 10.96
N ALA A 199 20.71 -13.76 11.23
CA ALA A 199 21.26 -13.83 12.58
C ALA A 199 20.73 -12.68 13.46
N ILE A 200 20.78 -11.43 12.97
CA ILE A 200 20.28 -10.25 13.70
C ILE A 200 18.78 -10.39 13.99
N ILE A 201 17.99 -10.77 12.98
CA ILE A 201 16.53 -10.92 13.12
C ILE A 201 16.20 -12.02 14.14
N ASN A 202 16.85 -13.18 14.05
CA ASN A 202 16.60 -14.31 14.96
C ASN A 202 17.08 -14.03 16.39
N GLU A 203 18.19 -13.33 16.58
CA GLU A 203 18.62 -12.90 17.91
C GLU A 203 17.56 -12.01 18.57
N ASN A 204 17.04 -11.03 17.83
CA ASN A 204 15.97 -10.14 18.31
C ASN A 204 14.68 -10.91 18.64
N ILE A 205 14.27 -11.85 17.79
CA ILE A 205 13.12 -12.73 18.03
C ILE A 205 13.32 -13.54 19.32
N HIS A 206 14.49 -14.15 19.50
CA HIS A 206 14.79 -15.00 20.65
C HIS A 206 14.67 -14.23 21.98
N ARG A 207 15.09 -12.95 22.01
CA ARG A 207 14.97 -12.08 23.20
C ARG A 207 13.52 -11.86 23.64
N LEU A 208 12.57 -11.90 22.70
CA LEU A 208 11.17 -11.59 22.94
C LEU A 208 10.32 -12.79 23.37
N LYS A 209 10.88 -14.01 23.33
CA LYS A 209 10.18 -15.25 23.68
C LYS A 209 8.83 -15.39 22.96
N LEU A 210 8.80 -15.04 21.68
CA LEU A 210 7.60 -15.13 20.85
C LEU A 210 7.27 -16.59 20.54
N THR A 211 5.99 -16.86 20.24
CA THR A 211 5.58 -18.16 19.70
C THR A 211 6.22 -18.40 18.34
N GLU A 212 6.29 -19.66 17.90
CA GLU A 212 6.85 -19.98 16.59
C GLU A 212 6.03 -19.33 15.45
N ALA A 213 4.71 -19.24 15.60
CA ALA A 213 3.85 -18.57 14.63
C ALA A 213 4.12 -17.06 14.54
N GLU A 214 4.26 -16.37 15.68
CA GLU A 214 4.63 -14.94 15.70
C GLU A 214 6.04 -14.72 15.12
N SER A 215 6.98 -15.58 15.47
CA SER A 215 8.37 -15.56 14.98
C SER A 215 8.44 -15.75 13.47
N ALA A 216 7.68 -16.69 12.93
CA ALA A 216 7.60 -16.94 11.49
C ALA A 216 7.04 -15.72 10.74
N GLN A 217 6.02 -15.06 11.29
CA GLN A 217 5.47 -13.83 10.67
C GLN A 217 6.49 -12.69 10.65
N ILE A 218 7.24 -12.48 11.74
CA ILE A 218 8.27 -11.43 11.78
C ILE A 218 9.39 -11.74 10.79
N ARG A 219 9.86 -13.00 10.74
CA ARG A 219 10.86 -13.43 9.74
C ARG A 219 10.38 -13.14 8.32
N GLN A 220 9.18 -13.58 7.97
CA GLN A 220 8.58 -13.34 6.66
C GLN A 220 8.56 -11.85 6.31
N PHE A 221 8.07 -11.02 7.24
CA PHE A 221 7.99 -9.58 7.03
C PHE A 221 9.36 -8.93 6.87
N MET A 222 10.29 -9.19 7.79
CA MET A 222 11.62 -8.57 7.78
C MET A 222 12.42 -8.99 6.56
N TYR A 223 12.30 -10.24 6.11
CA TYR A 223 12.90 -10.65 4.84
C TYR A 223 12.20 -10.00 3.65
N GLY A 224 10.88 -9.83 3.66
CA GLY A 224 10.21 -9.04 2.63
C GLY A 224 10.77 -7.61 2.53
N VAL A 225 11.04 -6.98 3.67
CA VAL A 225 11.56 -5.61 3.79
C VAL A 225 13.05 -5.48 3.42
N PHE A 226 13.88 -6.50 3.62
CA PHE A 226 15.34 -6.38 3.36
C PHE A 226 15.85 -7.34 2.27
N HIS A 227 14.96 -8.05 1.59
CA HIS A 227 15.28 -8.99 0.53
C HIS A 227 14.45 -8.70 -0.73
N THR A 228 14.18 -7.42 -1.01
CA THR A 228 13.38 -7.02 -2.19
C THR A 228 14.20 -7.08 -3.50
N TYR A 229 15.24 -7.93 -3.56
CA TYR A 229 16.15 -8.07 -4.70
C TYR A 229 15.80 -9.26 -5.61
N VAL A 230 14.61 -9.25 -6.23
CA VAL A 230 14.42 -9.98 -7.50
C VAL A 230 13.52 -9.26 -8.53
N SER A 231 12.60 -8.35 -8.17
CA SER A 231 11.58 -7.94 -9.18
C SER A 231 11.42 -6.46 -9.53
N LEU A 232 12.11 -5.50 -8.90
CA LEU A 232 11.89 -4.08 -9.21
C LEU A 232 13.18 -3.25 -9.19
N ARG A 233 14.13 -3.54 -10.09
CA ARG A 233 14.76 -2.39 -10.78
C ARG A 233 13.64 -1.65 -11.50
N PRO A 234 13.63 -0.30 -11.52
CA PRO A 234 12.55 0.43 -12.16
C PRO A 234 12.42 -0.05 -13.60
N ARG A 235 11.30 -0.67 -13.94
CA ARG A 235 10.74 -0.44 -15.27
C ARG A 235 10.32 1.03 -15.26
N HIS A 236 11.28 1.92 -15.45
CA HIS A 236 11.04 3.10 -16.27
C HIS A 236 10.57 2.55 -17.62
N ASN A 237 9.26 2.30 -17.72
CA ASN A 237 8.45 1.98 -18.91
C ASN A 237 7.09 1.42 -18.46
N LEU A 238 6.31 2.25 -17.77
CA LEU A 238 4.85 2.30 -17.89
C LEU A 238 4.63 3.75 -18.36
N ILE A 239 4.92 4.11 -19.61
CA ILE A 239 4.11 3.82 -20.80
C ILE A 239 5.08 3.59 -21.97
N ALA A 240 5.38 2.33 -22.31
CA ALA A 240 6.05 2.02 -23.57
C ALA A 240 5.08 1.26 -24.47
N GLN A 241 4.54 2.00 -25.44
CA GLN A 241 4.41 1.60 -26.83
C GLN A 241 4.02 0.14 -27.08
N THR A 242 2.72 -0.09 -27.26
CA THR A 242 2.29 -0.93 -28.39
C THR A 242 1.93 0.02 -29.53
N THR A 243 2.91 0.19 -30.42
CA THR A 243 2.75 0.71 -31.77
C THR A 243 2.16 -0.37 -32.69
N ALA A 244 1.42 0.12 -33.68
CA ALA A 244 0.80 -0.55 -34.84
C ALA A 244 -0.47 -1.37 -34.58
#